data_AF-A0A6A6MHS3-F1
#
_entry.id   AF-A0A6A6MHS3-F1
#
_cell.length_a   1.000
_cell.length_b   1.000
_cell.length_c   1.000
_cell.angle_alpha   90.00
_cell.angle_beta   90.00
_cell.angle_gamma   90.00
#
_symmetry.space_group_name_H-M   'P 1'
#
loop_
_entity.id
_entity.type
_entity.pdbx_description
1 polymer ?
#
loop_
_entity_poly.entity_id
_entity_poly.type
_entity_poly.pdbx_seq_one_letter_code
_entity_poly.pdbx_strand_id
1 'polypeptide(L)'
;MSLLSRLRDNIEELRQSFQPKENALEALQQTLLEKDQMLEDMRSLLQSAEEKRQASIAELSAKHQKNIENLEGQLADALADRVKATETISSLQEKEKESWEAASQALKMKLEIAESNCIRSEIEAAKMRSQLELEVSVQNQMLNKKDSELLAAKEEINHLESEFSSYKVRAHALLQRKDAELAAARDSEQLKALEEAINAEREVSLVSSERDKALRHLQDALANHDKELAERDAALSDSKRQIKSVEMKLDSANARYQLEKEAWETNLKNLEDSWQLRFEALKAEKEATSGQDIRKELEEFKLRYKKLKEEHDSFCGLADRMIGEKDKEISKLVDDNKNLRSSLESRPQDNQNENNITAMKKQDAPNLSASAAEQQILLLARQQAQREEELAQSQRHILALQEEIEELERENRLRSQQEAMLKAELRNVERTQKREGVDMTYLKNVILKLLETGEVEALLPVIAMLLQFSPEEVLKCQQAYRTYGDVPPSPASDTSGSTLSLFSRFSFS
;
A
#
# COMPACT_ATOMS: atom_id res chain seq x y z
N MET A 1 -28.35 193.64 110.15
CA MET A 1 -28.85 192.49 109.34
C MET A 1 -27.78 192.08 108.32
N SER A 2 -26.76 191.31 108.71
CA SER A 2 -25.63 190.95 107.81
C SER A 2 -25.22 189.46 107.84
N LEU A 3 -25.80 188.65 108.72
CA LEU A 3 -25.59 187.19 108.76
C LEU A 3 -26.52 186.45 107.79
N LEU A 4 -27.73 186.97 107.53
CA LEU A 4 -28.74 186.34 106.67
C LEU A 4 -28.46 186.41 105.17
N SER A 5 -27.61 187.36 104.72
CA SER A 5 -27.11 187.38 103.33
C SER A 5 -26.06 186.29 103.15
N ARG A 6 -24.95 186.33 103.92
CA ARG A 6 -23.88 185.31 103.84
C ARG A 6 -24.37 183.87 103.95
N LEU A 7 -25.38 183.60 104.78
CA LEU A 7 -25.98 182.26 104.85
C LEU A 7 -26.71 181.87 103.55
N ARG A 8 -27.41 182.80 102.91
CA ARG A 8 -28.05 182.58 101.59
C ARG A 8 -27.00 182.40 100.50
N ASP A 9 -25.99 183.26 100.47
CA ASP A 9 -24.94 183.25 99.46
C ASP A 9 -24.15 181.92 99.52
N ASN A 10 -23.76 181.47 100.72
CA ASN A 10 -23.16 180.16 100.94
C ASN A 10 -24.07 178.99 100.53
N ILE A 11 -25.39 179.09 100.76
CA ILE A 11 -26.35 178.04 100.36
C ILE A 11 -26.47 177.97 98.84
N GLU A 12 -26.52 179.10 98.15
CA GLU A 12 -26.62 179.16 96.68
C GLU A 12 -25.31 178.73 96.01
N GLU A 13 -24.16 179.11 96.56
CA GLU A 13 -22.84 178.65 96.11
C GLU A 13 -22.67 177.14 96.33
N LEU A 14 -23.12 176.60 97.48
CA LEU A 14 -23.23 175.16 97.68
C LEU A 14 -24.15 174.52 96.63
N ARG A 15 -25.32 175.10 96.36
CA ARG A 15 -26.28 174.60 95.35
C ARG A 15 -25.65 174.53 93.96
N GLN A 16 -24.96 175.59 93.54
CA GLN A 16 -24.20 175.62 92.28
C GLN A 16 -23.02 174.63 92.27
N SER A 17 -22.41 174.32 93.42
CA SER A 17 -21.38 173.28 93.54
C SER A 17 -21.93 171.85 93.52
N PHE A 18 -23.22 171.65 93.83
CA PHE A 18 -23.89 170.36 93.82
C PHE A 18 -24.59 170.07 92.50
N GLN A 19 -25.18 171.06 91.83
CA GLN A 19 -25.86 170.89 90.54
C GLN A 19 -25.03 170.13 89.48
N PRO A 20 -23.73 170.41 89.22
CA PRO A 20 -22.95 169.63 88.26
C PRO A 20 -22.65 168.20 88.74
N LYS A 21 -22.68 167.94 90.06
CA LYS A 21 -22.56 166.57 90.62
C LYS A 21 -23.86 165.80 90.49
N GLU A 22 -24.99 166.47 90.67
CA GLU A 22 -26.35 165.93 90.50
C GLU A 22 -26.57 165.54 89.03
N ASN A 23 -26.35 166.47 88.09
CA ASN A 23 -26.42 166.20 86.66
C ASN A 23 -25.44 165.09 86.20
N ALA A 24 -24.24 165.01 86.80
CA ALA A 24 -23.29 163.93 86.51
C ALA A 24 -23.73 162.57 87.11
N LEU A 25 -24.44 162.57 88.24
CA LEU A 25 -24.99 161.37 88.86
C LEU A 25 -26.19 160.86 88.05
N GLU A 26 -27.07 161.74 87.56
CA GLU A 26 -28.13 161.40 86.60
C GLU A 26 -27.56 160.79 85.32
N ALA A 27 -26.52 161.40 84.73
CA ALA A 27 -25.84 160.85 83.55
C ALA A 27 -25.17 159.49 83.82
N LEU A 28 -24.62 159.26 85.02
CA LEU A 28 -24.09 157.97 85.44
C LEU A 28 -25.19 156.94 85.67
N GLN A 29 -26.36 157.32 86.21
CA GLN A 29 -27.52 156.44 86.35
C GLN A 29 -28.08 156.03 84.97
N GLN A 30 -28.22 156.99 84.05
CA GLN A 30 -28.68 156.72 82.68
C GLN A 30 -27.71 155.78 81.94
N THR A 31 -26.41 156.06 81.97
CA THR A 31 -25.39 155.20 81.32
C THR A 31 -25.16 153.86 82.04
N LEU A 32 -25.62 153.71 83.28
CA LEU A 32 -25.67 152.42 83.99
C LEU A 32 -26.90 151.62 83.55
N LEU A 33 -28.07 152.25 83.48
CA LEU A 33 -29.31 151.62 83.00
C LEU A 33 -29.19 151.15 81.53
N GLU A 34 -28.55 151.95 80.68
CA GLU A 34 -28.22 151.57 79.29
C GLU A 34 -27.27 150.37 79.21
N LYS A 35 -26.34 150.23 80.17
CA LYS A 35 -25.44 149.07 80.25
C LYS A 35 -26.13 147.84 80.81
N ASP A 36 -27.02 147.99 81.79
CA ASP A 36 -27.81 146.88 82.33
C ASP A 36 -28.77 146.34 81.26
N GLN A 37 -29.41 147.21 80.47
CA GLN A 37 -30.19 146.79 79.29
C GLN A 37 -29.31 146.08 78.25
N MET A 38 -28.15 146.64 77.91
CA MET A 38 -27.21 146.00 76.96
C MET A 38 -26.71 144.63 77.46
N LEU A 39 -26.49 144.47 78.77
CA LEU A 39 -26.12 143.20 79.38
C LEU A 39 -27.26 142.17 79.32
N GLU A 40 -28.51 142.60 79.49
CA GLU A 40 -29.67 141.71 79.38
C GLU A 40 -29.98 141.34 77.92
N ASP A 41 -29.84 142.27 76.98
CA ASP A 41 -29.89 141.99 75.53
C ASP A 41 -28.79 140.99 75.13
N MET A 42 -27.57 141.16 75.64
CA MET A 42 -26.47 140.21 75.44
C MET A 42 -26.76 138.83 76.07
N ARG A 43 -27.35 138.77 77.26
CA ARG A 43 -27.78 137.49 77.89
C ARG A 43 -28.83 136.79 77.05
N SER A 44 -29.84 137.52 76.56
CA SER A 44 -30.90 136.99 75.69
C SER A 44 -30.33 136.45 74.38
N LEU A 45 -29.41 137.18 73.74
CA LEU A 45 -28.71 136.73 72.52
C LEU A 45 -27.83 135.50 72.77
N LEU A 46 -27.10 135.45 73.89
CA LEU A 46 -26.28 134.28 74.27
C LEU A 46 -27.16 133.05 74.57
N GLN A 47 -28.26 133.22 75.30
CA GLN A 47 -29.22 132.13 75.54
C GLN A 47 -29.81 131.62 74.22
N SER A 48 -30.27 132.51 73.35
CA SER A 48 -30.84 132.14 72.05
C SER A 48 -29.80 131.54 71.09
N ALA A 49 -28.51 131.81 71.26
CA ALA A 49 -27.43 131.16 70.54
C ALA A 49 -27.14 129.75 71.10
N GLU A 50 -27.15 129.59 72.42
CA GLU A 50 -26.94 128.31 73.09
C GLU A 50 -28.11 127.34 72.82
N GLU A 51 -29.36 127.80 72.90
CA GLU A 51 -30.55 127.01 72.54
C GLU A 51 -30.48 126.51 71.08
N LYS A 52 -30.07 127.37 70.14
CA LYS A 52 -29.85 126.98 68.73
C LYS A 52 -28.72 125.96 68.59
N ARG A 53 -27.62 126.14 69.32
CA ARG A 53 -26.48 125.19 69.34
C ARG A 53 -26.91 123.83 69.87
N GLN A 54 -27.67 123.82 70.96
CA GLN A 54 -28.14 122.62 71.64
C GLN A 54 -29.21 121.87 70.81
N ALA A 55 -30.12 122.60 70.17
CA ALA A 55 -31.06 122.03 69.18
C ALA A 55 -30.33 121.43 67.97
N SER A 56 -29.31 122.12 67.43
CA SER A 56 -28.51 121.61 66.31
C SER A 56 -27.73 120.34 66.67
N ILE A 57 -27.18 120.27 67.88
CA ILE A 57 -26.52 119.06 68.41
C ILE A 57 -27.52 117.91 68.57
N ALA A 58 -28.73 118.18 69.06
CA ALA A 58 -29.78 117.17 69.18
C ALA A 58 -30.29 116.65 67.82
N GLU A 59 -30.43 117.52 66.82
CA GLU A 59 -30.82 117.10 65.47
C GLU A 59 -29.71 116.26 64.80
N LEU A 60 -28.45 116.65 64.96
CA LEU A 60 -27.31 115.88 64.46
C LEU A 60 -27.17 114.53 65.17
N SER A 61 -27.30 114.47 66.49
CA SER A 61 -27.22 113.20 67.22
C SER A 61 -28.37 112.26 66.84
N ALA A 62 -29.60 112.77 66.67
CA ALA A 62 -30.73 111.97 66.18
C ALA A 62 -30.52 111.45 64.75
N LYS A 63 -29.95 112.27 63.84
CA LYS A 63 -29.58 111.84 62.48
C LYS A 63 -28.48 110.76 62.51
N HIS A 64 -27.47 110.93 63.35
CA HIS A 64 -26.39 109.95 63.50
C HIS A 64 -26.92 108.62 64.09
N GLN A 65 -27.73 108.67 65.14
CA GLN A 65 -28.36 107.51 65.76
C GLN A 65 -29.22 106.73 64.75
N LYS A 66 -30.09 107.41 63.99
CA LYS A 66 -30.90 106.78 62.94
C LYS A 66 -30.06 106.17 61.81
N ASN A 67 -28.93 106.78 61.47
CA ASN A 67 -27.99 106.23 60.49
C ASN A 67 -27.28 104.97 61.02
N ILE A 68 -26.93 104.94 62.30
CA ILE A 68 -26.39 103.75 62.98
C ILE A 68 -27.42 102.62 62.95
N GLU A 69 -28.64 102.86 63.43
CA GLU A 69 -29.74 101.88 63.44
C GLU A 69 -30.04 101.28 62.05
N ASN A 70 -30.01 102.11 61.00
CA ASN A 70 -30.18 101.68 59.62
C ASN A 70 -29.02 100.80 59.11
N LEU A 71 -27.77 101.12 59.48
CA LEU A 71 -26.60 100.32 59.13
C LEU A 71 -26.54 99.01 59.94
N GLU A 72 -26.91 99.04 61.22
CA GLU A 72 -27.03 97.86 62.07
C GLU A 72 -28.13 96.91 61.56
N GLY A 73 -29.28 97.45 61.11
CA GLY A 73 -30.32 96.67 60.43
C GLY A 73 -29.83 95.99 59.15
N GLN A 74 -29.19 96.76 58.24
CA GLN A 74 -28.62 96.22 57.00
C GLN A 74 -27.53 95.16 57.26
N LEU A 75 -26.72 95.33 58.31
CA LEU A 75 -25.74 94.33 58.73
C LEU A 75 -26.43 93.08 59.31
N ALA A 76 -27.49 93.22 60.11
CA ALA A 76 -28.26 92.11 60.64
C ALA A 76 -28.93 91.28 59.53
N ASP A 77 -29.56 91.93 58.55
CA ASP A 77 -30.17 91.27 57.39
C ASP A 77 -29.12 90.55 56.54
N ALA A 78 -28.00 91.22 56.21
CA ALA A 78 -26.91 90.62 55.45
C ALA A 78 -26.23 89.45 56.19
N LEU A 79 -26.15 89.50 57.53
CA LEU A 79 -25.69 88.37 58.35
C LEU A 79 -26.68 87.22 58.33
N ALA A 80 -27.99 87.49 58.45
CA ALA A 80 -29.03 86.47 58.41
C ALA A 80 -29.09 85.75 57.05
N ASP A 81 -28.99 86.49 55.93
CA ASP A 81 -28.93 85.89 54.60
C ASP A 81 -27.63 85.13 54.35
N ARG A 82 -26.49 85.61 54.87
CA ARG A 82 -25.23 84.84 54.84
C ARG A 82 -25.34 83.52 55.62
N VAL A 83 -26.02 83.50 56.77
CA VAL A 83 -26.26 82.26 57.54
C VAL A 83 -27.11 81.28 56.74
N LYS A 84 -28.26 81.71 56.19
CA LYS A 84 -29.11 80.88 55.31
C LYS A 84 -28.34 80.34 54.10
N ALA A 85 -27.47 81.16 53.50
CA ALA A 85 -26.60 80.74 52.41
C ALA A 85 -25.59 79.66 52.85
N THR A 86 -24.95 79.81 54.01
CA THR A 86 -24.04 78.76 54.53
C THR A 86 -24.76 77.47 54.92
N GLU A 87 -25.99 77.56 55.46
CA GLU A 87 -26.82 76.39 55.79
C GLU A 87 -27.26 75.62 54.54
N THR A 88 -27.69 76.34 53.49
CA THR A 88 -28.08 75.73 52.21
C THR A 88 -26.88 75.12 51.47
N ILE A 89 -25.73 75.79 51.45
CA ILE A 89 -24.49 75.23 50.90
C ILE A 89 -24.08 73.96 51.65
N SER A 90 -24.07 73.98 53.00
CA SER A 90 -23.75 72.81 53.82
C SER A 90 -24.71 71.64 53.55
N SER A 91 -26.02 71.92 53.47
CA SER A 91 -27.04 70.91 53.16
C SER A 91 -26.95 70.36 51.73
N LEU A 92 -26.37 71.09 50.78
CA LEU A 92 -26.07 70.58 49.44
C LEU A 92 -24.78 69.74 49.43
N GLN A 93 -23.73 70.21 50.10
CA GLN A 93 -22.45 69.51 50.21
C GLN A 93 -22.59 68.13 50.87
N GLU A 94 -23.38 68.01 51.94
CA GLU A 94 -23.64 66.72 52.57
C GLU A 94 -24.47 65.80 51.66
N LYS A 95 -25.48 66.31 50.93
CA LYS A 95 -26.24 65.49 49.96
C LYS A 95 -25.39 65.02 48.79
N GLU A 96 -24.51 65.88 48.27
CA GLU A 96 -23.55 65.49 47.23
C GLU A 96 -22.61 64.41 47.75
N LYS A 97 -22.04 64.59 48.94
CA LYS A 97 -21.19 63.60 49.62
C LYS A 97 -21.91 62.26 49.83
N GLU A 98 -23.13 62.25 50.39
CA GLU A 98 -23.97 61.05 50.52
C GLU A 98 -24.18 60.36 49.16
N SER A 99 -24.43 61.14 48.09
CA SER A 99 -24.64 60.58 46.75
C SER A 99 -23.36 59.98 46.14
N TRP A 100 -22.18 60.59 46.38
CA TRP A 100 -20.88 60.08 45.95
C TRP A 100 -20.46 58.84 46.74
N GLU A 101 -20.71 58.81 48.06
CA GLU A 101 -20.49 57.64 48.91
C GLU A 101 -21.38 56.47 48.48
N ALA A 102 -22.68 56.72 48.25
CA ALA A 102 -23.61 55.70 47.76
C ALA A 102 -23.24 55.19 46.35
N ALA A 103 -22.84 56.07 45.44
CA ALA A 103 -22.37 55.69 44.10
C ALA A 103 -21.08 54.86 44.15
N SER A 104 -20.13 55.25 45.01
CA SER A 104 -18.87 54.53 45.25
C SER A 104 -19.11 53.13 45.83
N GLN A 105 -19.97 53.00 46.84
CA GLN A 105 -20.38 51.72 47.42
C GLN A 105 -21.08 50.83 46.37
N ALA A 106 -21.99 51.40 45.58
CA ALA A 106 -22.69 50.66 44.52
C ALA A 106 -21.76 50.19 43.38
N LEU A 107 -20.73 50.98 43.04
CA LEU A 107 -19.69 50.58 42.09
C LEU A 107 -18.80 49.48 42.66
N LYS A 108 -18.37 49.60 43.93
CA LYS A 108 -17.58 48.57 44.61
C LYS A 108 -18.33 47.23 44.67
N MET A 109 -19.59 47.24 45.06
CA MET A 109 -20.42 46.03 45.10
C MET A 109 -20.60 45.39 43.71
N LYS A 110 -20.76 46.20 42.65
CA LYS A 110 -20.83 45.72 41.27
C LYS A 110 -19.52 45.09 40.81
N LEU A 111 -18.38 45.67 41.19
CA LEU A 111 -17.05 45.12 40.89
C LEU A 111 -16.84 43.77 41.58
N GLU A 112 -17.10 43.69 42.89
CA GLU A 112 -16.97 42.46 43.70
C GLU A 112 -17.87 41.32 43.16
N ILE A 113 -19.08 41.65 42.70
CA ILE A 113 -19.99 40.70 42.02
C ILE A 113 -19.43 40.28 40.65
N ALA A 114 -18.87 41.20 39.86
CA ALA A 114 -18.30 40.89 38.55
C ALA A 114 -17.05 40.00 38.67
N GLU A 115 -16.14 40.31 39.59
CA GLU A 115 -14.97 39.49 39.94
C GLU A 115 -15.38 38.09 40.40
N SER A 116 -16.35 38.00 41.32
CA SER A 116 -16.90 36.72 41.80
C SER A 116 -17.53 35.88 40.69
N ASN A 117 -18.13 36.51 39.68
CA ASN A 117 -18.69 35.83 38.51
C ASN A 117 -17.60 35.40 37.52
N CYS A 118 -16.57 36.21 37.32
CA CYS A 118 -15.41 35.87 36.50
C CYS A 118 -14.71 34.62 37.04
N ILE A 119 -14.36 34.62 38.34
CA ILE A 119 -13.75 33.49 39.04
C ILE A 119 -14.61 32.21 38.91
N ARG A 120 -15.93 32.33 39.03
CA ARG A 120 -16.83 31.17 38.84
C ARG A 120 -16.76 30.62 37.41
N SER A 121 -16.79 31.49 36.40
CA SER A 121 -16.69 31.08 35.00
C SER A 121 -15.32 30.48 34.64
N GLU A 122 -14.23 30.96 35.25
CA GLU A 122 -12.89 30.40 35.11
C GLU A 122 -12.79 29.00 35.73
N ILE A 123 -13.38 28.79 36.92
CA ILE A 123 -13.48 27.48 37.58
C ILE A 123 -14.30 26.49 36.74
N GLU A 124 -15.40 26.93 36.15
CA GLU A 124 -16.23 26.11 35.25
C GLU A 124 -15.47 25.77 33.95
N ALA A 125 -14.79 26.74 33.33
CA ALA A 125 -13.92 26.51 32.17
C ALA A 125 -12.69 25.65 32.49
N ALA A 126 -12.16 25.68 33.72
CA ALA A 126 -11.09 24.78 34.15
C ALA A 126 -11.60 23.34 34.32
N LYS A 127 -12.79 23.13 34.91
CA LYS A 127 -13.43 21.81 35.01
C LYS A 127 -13.71 21.20 33.64
N MET A 128 -14.30 21.97 32.72
CA MET A 128 -14.57 21.51 31.35
C MET A 128 -13.30 21.14 30.60
N ARG A 129 -12.21 21.92 30.72
CA ARG A 129 -10.91 21.57 30.15
C ARG A 129 -10.35 20.27 30.73
N SER A 130 -10.37 20.11 32.05
CA SER A 130 -9.89 18.89 32.71
C SER A 130 -10.69 17.64 32.31
N GLN A 131 -12.02 17.76 32.13
CA GLN A 131 -12.84 16.66 31.61
C GLN A 131 -12.44 16.30 30.17
N LEU A 132 -12.32 17.29 29.27
CA LEU A 132 -11.92 17.04 27.88
C LEU A 132 -10.50 16.45 27.77
N GLU A 133 -9.59 16.87 28.64
CA GLU A 133 -8.23 16.31 28.72
C GLU A 133 -8.23 14.84 29.14
N LEU A 134 -9.08 14.45 30.10
CA LEU A 134 -9.31 13.05 30.47
C LEU A 134 -9.93 12.24 29.33
N GLU A 135 -10.92 12.78 28.64
CA GLU A 135 -11.57 12.13 27.48
C GLU A 135 -10.57 11.92 26.32
N VAL A 136 -9.73 12.91 26.02
CA VAL A 136 -8.64 12.81 25.03
C VAL A 136 -7.59 11.79 25.47
N SER A 137 -7.22 11.74 26.77
CA SER A 137 -6.29 10.74 27.29
C SER A 137 -6.83 9.30 27.11
N VAL A 138 -8.11 9.07 27.40
CA VAL A 138 -8.77 7.77 27.16
C VAL A 138 -8.84 7.43 25.68
N GLN A 139 -9.15 8.40 24.80
CA GLN A 139 -9.15 8.18 23.36
C GLN A 139 -7.76 7.82 22.83
N ASN A 140 -6.70 8.50 23.29
CA ASN A 140 -5.32 8.18 22.91
C ASN A 140 -4.87 6.79 23.40
N GLN A 141 -5.27 6.38 24.61
CA GLN A 141 -5.01 5.02 25.11
C GLN A 141 -5.73 3.95 24.26
N MET A 142 -6.96 4.21 23.84
CA MET A 142 -7.72 3.32 22.95
C MET A 142 -7.13 3.26 21.54
N LEU A 143 -6.63 4.38 21.01
CA LEU A 143 -5.93 4.45 19.72
C LEU A 143 -4.63 3.64 19.76
N ASN A 144 -3.76 3.90 20.73
CA ASN A 144 -2.51 3.16 20.93
C ASN A 144 -2.75 1.64 21.07
N LYS A 145 -3.82 1.24 21.78
CA LYS A 145 -4.23 -0.17 21.85
C LYS A 145 -4.62 -0.71 20.49
N LYS A 146 -5.43 0.01 19.71
CA LYS A 146 -5.84 -0.39 18.35
C LYS A 146 -4.67 -0.49 17.39
N ASP A 147 -3.70 0.42 17.48
CA ASP A 147 -2.47 0.34 16.67
C ASP A 147 -1.62 -0.88 17.06
N SER A 148 -1.54 -1.24 18.35
CA SER A 148 -0.85 -2.47 18.77
C SER A 148 -1.55 -3.75 18.33
N GLU A 149 -2.89 -3.80 18.37
CA GLU A 149 -3.71 -4.90 17.84
C GLU A 149 -3.52 -5.03 16.32
N LEU A 150 -3.49 -3.91 15.60
CA LEU A 150 -3.30 -3.85 14.15
C LEU A 150 -1.87 -4.22 13.72
N LEU A 151 -0.85 -3.90 14.54
CA LEU A 151 0.53 -4.31 14.30
C LEU A 151 0.70 -5.82 14.48
N ALA A 152 0.17 -6.38 15.57
CA ALA A 152 0.19 -7.84 15.80
C ALA A 152 -0.54 -8.61 14.68
N ALA A 153 -1.69 -8.12 14.22
CA ALA A 153 -2.41 -8.72 13.09
C ALA A 153 -1.62 -8.67 11.76
N LYS A 154 -0.83 -7.62 11.52
CA LYS A 154 0.09 -7.55 10.37
C LYS A 154 1.24 -8.55 10.49
N GLU A 155 1.79 -8.74 11.68
CA GLU A 155 2.83 -9.73 11.94
C GLU A 155 2.32 -11.16 11.70
N GLU A 156 1.09 -11.46 12.14
CA GLU A 156 0.43 -12.74 11.87
C GLU A 156 0.17 -12.97 10.36
N ILE A 157 -0.30 -11.95 9.63
CA ILE A 157 -0.44 -12.01 8.15
C ILE A 157 0.91 -12.28 7.49
N ASN A 158 1.95 -11.52 7.82
CA ASN A 158 3.30 -11.72 7.26
C ASN A 158 3.86 -13.13 7.56
N HIS A 159 3.56 -13.67 8.75
CA HIS A 159 3.94 -15.02 9.13
C HIS A 159 3.22 -16.07 8.26
N LEU A 160 1.89 -15.96 8.10
CA LEU A 160 1.09 -16.86 7.26
C LEU A 160 1.45 -16.77 5.78
N GLU A 161 1.79 -15.58 5.24
CA GLU A 161 2.29 -15.43 3.87
C GLU A 161 3.64 -16.13 3.66
N SER A 162 4.52 -16.09 4.66
CA SER A 162 5.80 -16.82 4.66
C SER A 162 5.59 -18.34 4.73
N GLU A 163 4.68 -18.81 5.61
CA GLU A 163 4.31 -20.23 5.69
C GLU A 163 3.69 -20.74 4.39
N PHE A 164 2.78 -19.97 3.78
CA PHE A 164 2.13 -20.30 2.52
C PHE A 164 3.13 -20.31 1.36
N SER A 165 4.07 -19.37 1.33
CA SER A 165 5.17 -19.36 0.35
C SER A 165 6.08 -20.58 0.50
N SER A 166 6.44 -20.94 1.72
CA SER A 166 7.19 -22.16 2.05
C SER A 166 6.42 -23.44 1.67
N TYR A 167 5.12 -23.49 1.93
CA TYR A 167 4.23 -24.57 1.50
C TYR A 167 4.19 -24.69 -0.03
N LYS A 168 4.02 -23.59 -0.75
CA LYS A 168 4.00 -23.55 -2.23
C LYS A 168 5.31 -24.06 -2.84
N VAL A 169 6.46 -23.68 -2.27
CA VAL A 169 7.78 -24.20 -2.70
C VAL A 169 7.90 -25.71 -2.43
N ARG A 170 7.50 -26.18 -1.23
CA ARG A 170 7.50 -27.63 -0.90
C ARG A 170 6.58 -28.43 -1.81
N ALA A 171 5.39 -27.94 -2.12
CA ALA A 171 4.44 -28.57 -3.03
C ALA A 171 4.97 -28.65 -4.46
N HIS A 172 5.57 -27.57 -4.98
CA HIS A 172 6.20 -27.56 -6.30
C HIS A 172 7.39 -28.53 -6.38
N ALA A 173 8.24 -28.57 -5.35
CA ALA A 173 9.36 -29.51 -5.29
C ALA A 173 8.91 -30.97 -5.24
N LEU A 174 7.79 -31.27 -4.55
CA LEU A 174 7.21 -32.61 -4.49
C LEU A 174 6.62 -33.03 -5.86
N LEU A 175 5.90 -32.12 -6.53
CA LEU A 175 5.38 -32.36 -7.89
C LEU A 175 6.52 -32.58 -8.88
N GLN A 176 7.48 -31.67 -8.95
CA GLN A 176 8.66 -31.78 -9.83
C GLN A 176 9.46 -33.07 -9.58
N ARG A 177 9.56 -33.50 -8.31
CA ARG A 177 10.16 -34.79 -7.96
C ARG A 177 9.32 -35.97 -8.48
N LYS A 178 7.99 -35.90 -8.41
CA LYS A 178 7.11 -36.96 -8.95
C LYS A 178 7.15 -37.02 -10.47
N ASP A 179 7.21 -35.88 -11.16
CA ASP A 179 7.40 -35.83 -12.61
C ASP A 179 8.75 -36.44 -13.03
N ALA A 180 9.83 -36.17 -12.27
CA ALA A 180 11.14 -36.78 -12.48
C ALA A 180 11.16 -38.30 -12.18
N GLU A 181 10.49 -38.74 -11.12
CA GLU A 181 10.33 -40.17 -10.80
C GLU A 181 9.51 -40.91 -11.90
N LEU A 182 8.48 -40.26 -12.47
CA LEU A 182 7.70 -40.80 -13.58
C LEU A 182 8.46 -40.81 -14.92
N ALA A 183 9.30 -39.81 -15.17
CA ALA A 183 10.19 -39.78 -16.34
C ALA A 183 11.22 -40.93 -16.26
N ALA A 184 11.94 -41.05 -15.13
CA ALA A 184 12.92 -42.11 -14.92
C ALA A 184 12.30 -43.52 -14.97
N ALA A 185 11.04 -43.70 -14.54
CA ALA A 185 10.31 -44.95 -14.70
C ALA A 185 10.06 -45.30 -16.18
N ARG A 186 9.58 -44.33 -16.98
CA ARG A 186 9.37 -44.51 -18.43
C ARG A 186 10.67 -44.78 -19.17
N ASP A 187 11.74 -44.09 -18.82
CA ASP A 187 13.06 -44.31 -19.42
C ASP A 187 13.59 -45.72 -19.06
N SER A 188 13.35 -46.20 -17.84
CA SER A 188 13.67 -47.58 -17.44
C SER A 188 12.83 -48.64 -18.16
N GLU A 189 11.54 -48.37 -18.40
CA GLU A 189 10.67 -49.25 -19.20
C GLU A 189 11.12 -49.30 -20.68
N GLN A 190 11.47 -48.15 -21.27
CA GLN A 190 12.04 -48.09 -22.62
C GLN A 190 13.38 -48.81 -22.73
N LEU A 191 14.29 -48.63 -21.75
CA LEU A 191 15.57 -49.34 -21.74
C LEU A 191 15.39 -50.86 -21.63
N LYS A 192 14.45 -51.35 -20.82
CA LYS A 192 14.11 -52.79 -20.76
C LYS A 192 13.55 -53.29 -22.09
N ALA A 193 12.61 -52.57 -22.70
CA ALA A 193 12.06 -52.95 -24.00
C ALA A 193 13.13 -53.00 -25.11
N LEU A 194 14.13 -52.10 -25.06
CA LEU A 194 15.28 -52.12 -25.96
C LEU A 194 16.24 -53.28 -25.66
N GLU A 195 16.49 -53.60 -24.38
CA GLU A 195 17.33 -54.73 -23.98
C GLU A 195 16.69 -56.08 -24.33
N GLU A 196 15.38 -56.23 -24.12
CA GLU A 196 14.58 -57.37 -24.56
C GLU A 196 14.60 -57.50 -26.09
N ALA A 197 14.43 -56.40 -26.84
CA ALA A 197 14.52 -56.41 -28.30
C ALA A 197 15.92 -56.82 -28.80
N ILE A 198 16.99 -56.31 -28.18
CA ILE A 198 18.38 -56.68 -28.50
C ILE A 198 18.65 -58.17 -28.18
N ASN A 199 18.09 -58.69 -27.09
CA ASN A 199 18.22 -60.11 -26.75
C ASN A 199 17.44 -61.00 -27.72
N ALA A 200 16.22 -60.61 -28.11
CA ALA A 200 15.47 -61.30 -29.17
C ALA A 200 16.20 -61.25 -30.53
N GLU A 201 16.83 -60.12 -30.89
CA GLU A 201 17.65 -60.01 -32.10
C GLU A 201 18.88 -60.93 -32.05
N ARG A 202 19.54 -61.05 -30.89
CA ARG A 202 20.64 -62.02 -30.66
C ARG A 202 20.16 -63.46 -30.81
N GLU A 203 19.01 -63.82 -30.24
CA GLU A 203 18.43 -65.16 -30.37
C GLU A 203 18.06 -65.47 -31.83
N VAL A 204 17.40 -64.55 -32.53
CA VAL A 204 17.11 -64.68 -33.98
C VAL A 204 18.40 -64.82 -34.79
N SER A 205 19.45 -64.07 -34.46
CA SER A 205 20.76 -64.18 -35.10
C SER A 205 21.41 -65.55 -34.87
N LEU A 206 21.36 -66.08 -33.63
CA LEU A 206 21.85 -67.42 -33.32
C LEU A 206 21.07 -68.51 -34.09
N VAL A 207 19.73 -68.47 -34.05
CA VAL A 207 18.85 -69.41 -34.77
C VAL A 207 19.07 -69.33 -36.28
N SER A 208 19.27 -68.13 -36.84
CA SER A 208 19.62 -67.98 -38.26
C SER A 208 20.98 -68.60 -38.58
N SER A 209 21.98 -68.44 -37.70
CA SER A 209 23.30 -69.06 -37.85
C SER A 209 23.24 -70.59 -37.79
N GLU A 210 22.30 -71.15 -37.01
CA GLU A 210 22.09 -72.60 -36.88
C GLU A 210 21.32 -73.17 -38.08
N ARG A 211 20.26 -72.50 -38.53
CA ARG A 211 19.60 -72.77 -39.80
C ARG A 211 20.60 -72.76 -40.95
N ASP A 212 21.51 -71.79 -40.98
CA ASP A 212 22.48 -71.63 -42.07
C ASP A 212 23.69 -72.58 -41.95
N LYS A 213 23.92 -73.21 -40.78
CA LYS A 213 24.78 -74.40 -40.66
C LYS A 213 24.05 -75.65 -41.16
N ALA A 214 22.79 -75.85 -40.76
CA ALA A 214 21.98 -76.99 -41.17
C ALA A 214 21.74 -77.02 -42.69
N LEU A 215 21.48 -75.87 -43.32
CA LEU A 215 21.36 -75.73 -44.77
C LEU A 215 22.65 -76.12 -45.49
N ARG A 216 23.84 -75.73 -44.97
CA ARG A 216 25.12 -76.18 -45.51
C ARG A 216 25.31 -77.69 -45.37
N HIS A 217 25.04 -78.26 -44.20
CA HIS A 217 25.13 -79.72 -44.02
C HIS A 217 24.16 -80.50 -44.93
N LEU A 218 22.98 -79.95 -45.23
CA LEU A 218 22.05 -80.54 -46.21
C LEU A 218 22.57 -80.38 -47.65
N GLN A 219 23.19 -79.25 -48.00
CA GLN A 219 23.84 -79.05 -49.31
C GLN A 219 25.05 -79.98 -49.49
N ASP A 220 25.89 -80.14 -48.46
CA ASP A 220 27.01 -81.07 -48.44
C ASP A 220 26.53 -82.52 -48.58
N ALA A 221 25.45 -82.89 -47.88
CA ALA A 221 24.84 -84.22 -47.99
C ALA A 221 24.24 -84.48 -49.39
N LEU A 222 23.55 -83.50 -49.97
CA LEU A 222 23.04 -83.59 -51.35
C LEU A 222 24.18 -83.72 -52.36
N ALA A 223 25.24 -82.90 -52.27
CA ALA A 223 26.39 -82.99 -53.16
C ALA A 223 27.14 -84.34 -53.03
N ASN A 224 27.21 -84.90 -51.83
CA ASN A 224 27.72 -86.26 -51.62
C ASN A 224 26.81 -87.31 -52.25
N HIS A 225 25.48 -87.21 -52.11
CA HIS A 225 24.54 -88.11 -52.77
C HIS A 225 24.56 -88.00 -54.30
N ASP A 226 24.67 -86.80 -54.87
CA ASP A 226 24.82 -86.59 -56.32
C ASP A 226 26.11 -87.23 -56.85
N LYS A 227 27.22 -87.11 -56.09
CA LYS A 227 28.49 -87.79 -56.38
C LYS A 227 28.35 -89.32 -56.28
N GLU A 228 27.70 -89.81 -55.23
CA GLU A 228 27.38 -91.23 -55.02
C GLU A 228 26.45 -91.81 -56.11
N LEU A 229 25.56 -91.01 -56.68
CA LEU A 229 24.71 -91.37 -57.81
C LEU A 229 25.52 -91.40 -59.10
N ALA A 230 26.35 -90.38 -59.37
CA ALA A 230 27.25 -90.35 -60.51
C ALA A 230 28.25 -91.53 -60.51
N GLU A 231 28.76 -91.93 -59.34
CA GLU A 231 29.61 -93.12 -59.18
C GLU A 231 28.83 -94.43 -59.44
N ARG A 232 27.57 -94.53 -58.97
CA ARG A 232 26.70 -95.68 -59.28
C ARG A 232 26.33 -95.74 -60.76
N ASP A 233 26.01 -94.62 -61.40
CA ASP A 233 25.70 -94.56 -62.84
C ASP A 233 26.93 -94.88 -63.69
N ALA A 234 28.12 -94.43 -63.29
CA ALA A 234 29.37 -94.82 -63.93
C ALA A 234 29.58 -96.34 -63.86
N ALA A 235 29.44 -96.95 -62.66
CA ALA A 235 29.55 -98.39 -62.45
C ALA A 235 28.45 -99.19 -63.18
N LEU A 236 27.23 -98.64 -63.29
CA LEU A 236 26.14 -99.20 -64.09
C LEU A 236 26.48 -99.13 -65.59
N SER A 237 27.11 -98.05 -66.06
CA SER A 237 27.59 -97.93 -67.44
C SER A 237 28.71 -98.92 -67.76
N ASP A 238 29.64 -99.15 -66.83
CA ASP A 238 30.74 -100.11 -66.96
C ASP A 238 30.23 -101.55 -66.96
N SER A 239 29.36 -101.92 -66.01
CA SER A 239 28.74 -103.25 -65.97
C SER A 239 27.84 -103.49 -67.19
N LYS A 240 27.10 -102.49 -67.67
CA LYS A 240 26.34 -102.57 -68.93
C LYS A 240 27.25 -102.71 -70.16
N ARG A 241 28.47 -102.17 -70.13
CA ARG A 241 29.51 -102.39 -71.17
C ARG A 241 30.10 -103.79 -71.09
N GLN A 242 30.31 -104.32 -69.88
CA GLN A 242 30.74 -105.72 -69.66
C GLN A 242 29.67 -106.71 -70.12
N ILE A 243 28.39 -106.49 -69.78
CA ILE A 243 27.26 -107.28 -70.27
C ILE A 243 27.24 -107.30 -71.79
N LYS A 244 27.33 -106.15 -72.46
CA LYS A 244 27.45 -106.10 -73.94
C LYS A 244 28.66 -106.85 -74.50
N SER A 245 29.79 -106.87 -73.79
CA SER A 245 30.95 -107.67 -74.18
C SER A 245 30.72 -109.17 -74.01
N VAL A 246 29.94 -109.58 -73.01
CA VAL A 246 29.53 -110.98 -72.78
C VAL A 246 28.46 -111.41 -73.79
N GLU A 247 27.47 -110.55 -74.09
CA GLU A 247 26.49 -110.75 -75.17
C GLU A 247 27.19 -110.98 -76.50
N MET A 248 28.08 -110.07 -76.94
CA MET A 248 28.87 -110.25 -78.18
C MET A 248 29.72 -111.53 -78.18
N LYS A 249 30.26 -111.95 -77.02
CA LYS A 249 30.99 -113.22 -76.91
C LYS A 249 30.05 -114.41 -77.03
N LEU A 250 28.89 -114.38 -76.39
CA LEU A 250 27.86 -115.41 -76.45
C LEU A 250 27.30 -115.54 -77.87
N ASP A 251 27.00 -114.44 -78.54
CA ASP A 251 26.59 -114.42 -79.95
C ASP A 251 27.68 -115.01 -80.85
N SER A 252 28.94 -114.66 -80.63
CA SER A 252 30.07 -115.25 -81.38
C SER A 252 30.27 -116.74 -81.11
N ALA A 253 29.94 -117.22 -79.89
CA ALA A 253 30.02 -118.61 -79.51
C ALA A 253 28.83 -119.41 -80.07
N ASN A 254 27.62 -118.83 -80.04
CA ASN A 254 26.43 -119.37 -80.69
C ASN A 254 26.63 -119.47 -82.20
N ALA A 255 27.20 -118.45 -82.85
CA ALA A 255 27.52 -118.50 -84.28
C ALA A 255 28.53 -119.62 -84.60
N ARG A 256 29.58 -119.80 -83.79
CA ARG A 256 30.50 -120.95 -83.92
C ARG A 256 29.79 -122.28 -83.71
N TYR A 257 28.93 -122.39 -82.70
CA TYR A 257 28.18 -123.59 -82.41
C TYR A 257 27.21 -123.96 -83.55
N GLN A 258 26.54 -122.99 -84.16
CA GLN A 258 25.70 -123.25 -85.33
C GLN A 258 26.54 -123.67 -86.55
N LEU A 259 27.65 -122.99 -86.84
CA LEU A 259 28.58 -123.39 -87.91
C LEU A 259 29.18 -124.78 -87.68
N GLU A 260 29.51 -125.13 -86.44
CA GLU A 260 29.98 -126.47 -86.06
C GLU A 260 28.86 -127.50 -86.18
N LYS A 261 27.64 -127.18 -85.74
CA LYS A 261 26.45 -128.03 -85.92
C LYS A 261 26.13 -128.27 -87.39
N GLU A 262 26.19 -127.24 -88.23
CA GLU A 262 26.04 -127.34 -89.69
C GLU A 262 27.17 -128.19 -90.31
N ALA A 263 28.40 -128.08 -89.81
CA ALA A 263 29.52 -128.95 -90.21
C ALA A 263 29.34 -130.41 -89.75
N TRP A 264 28.76 -130.66 -88.57
CA TRP A 264 28.41 -132.01 -88.13
C TRP A 264 27.22 -132.59 -88.91
N GLU A 265 26.20 -131.79 -89.20
CA GLU A 265 25.03 -132.19 -90.01
C GLU A 265 25.44 -132.49 -91.46
N THR A 266 26.30 -131.69 -92.07
CA THR A 266 26.84 -131.98 -93.41
C THR A 266 27.82 -133.16 -93.41
N ASN A 267 28.65 -133.35 -92.38
CA ASN A 267 29.47 -134.56 -92.26
C ASN A 267 28.62 -135.82 -92.06
N LEU A 268 27.55 -135.76 -91.27
CA LEU A 268 26.59 -136.84 -91.10
C LEU A 268 25.88 -137.15 -92.43
N LYS A 269 25.43 -136.12 -93.16
CA LYS A 269 24.82 -136.22 -94.49
C LYS A 269 25.77 -136.91 -95.49
N ASN A 270 27.04 -136.49 -95.55
CA ASN A 270 28.07 -137.13 -96.36
C ASN A 270 28.31 -138.61 -95.96
N LEU A 271 28.20 -138.93 -94.66
CA LEU A 271 28.30 -140.29 -94.15
C LEU A 271 27.11 -141.15 -94.59
N GLU A 272 25.88 -140.66 -94.41
CA GLU A 272 24.64 -141.26 -94.91
C GLU A 272 24.72 -141.54 -96.42
N ASP A 273 25.07 -140.53 -97.21
CA ASP A 273 25.17 -140.63 -98.67
C ASP A 273 26.27 -141.63 -99.08
N SER A 274 27.38 -141.70 -98.34
CA SER A 274 28.41 -142.74 -98.56
C SER A 274 27.92 -144.16 -98.22
N TRP A 275 27.07 -144.31 -97.20
CA TRP A 275 26.46 -145.60 -96.85
C TRP A 275 25.35 -145.98 -97.83
N GLN A 276 24.59 -145.03 -98.36
CA GLN A 276 23.63 -145.24 -99.43
C GLN A 276 24.33 -145.67 -100.72
N LEU A 277 25.41 -144.99 -101.14
CA LEU A 277 26.22 -145.41 -102.28
C LEU A 277 26.83 -146.82 -102.10
N ARG A 278 27.30 -147.16 -100.88
CA ARG A 278 27.75 -148.53 -100.56
C ARG A 278 26.63 -149.56 -100.59
N PHE A 279 25.44 -149.20 -100.12
CA PHE A 279 24.26 -150.07 -100.13
C PHE A 279 23.75 -150.30 -101.57
N GLU A 280 23.76 -149.28 -102.42
CA GLU A 280 23.41 -149.40 -103.83
C GLU A 280 24.45 -150.20 -104.61
N ALA A 281 25.75 -150.05 -104.31
CA ALA A 281 26.80 -150.89 -104.88
C ALA A 281 26.62 -152.37 -104.51
N LEU A 282 26.41 -152.68 -103.22
CA LEU A 282 26.14 -154.04 -102.73
C LEU A 282 24.83 -154.61 -103.30
N LYS A 283 23.82 -153.76 -103.53
CA LYS A 283 22.56 -154.15 -104.19
C LYS A 283 22.79 -154.50 -105.66
N ALA A 284 23.56 -153.70 -106.40
CA ALA A 284 23.91 -153.97 -107.79
C ALA A 284 24.75 -155.26 -107.94
N GLU A 285 25.73 -155.47 -107.05
CA GLU A 285 26.55 -156.68 -107.00
C GLU A 285 25.70 -157.94 -106.70
N LYS A 286 24.71 -157.82 -105.82
CA LYS A 286 23.73 -158.88 -105.54
C LYS A 286 22.76 -159.14 -106.70
N GLU A 287 22.27 -158.10 -107.37
CA GLU A 287 21.35 -158.24 -108.51
C GLU A 287 22.06 -158.83 -109.75
N ALA A 288 23.34 -158.53 -109.95
CA ALA A 288 24.17 -159.10 -111.02
C ALA A 288 24.51 -160.59 -110.83
N THR A 289 24.62 -161.08 -109.59
CA THR A 289 25.11 -162.43 -109.30
C THR A 289 24.02 -163.44 -108.93
N SER A 290 22.99 -163.03 -108.18
CA SER A 290 21.98 -163.96 -107.66
C SER A 290 20.84 -164.30 -108.64
N GLY A 291 20.61 -163.47 -109.67
CA GLY A 291 19.44 -163.59 -110.54
C GLY A 291 19.43 -164.77 -111.53
N GLN A 292 20.59 -165.38 -111.81
CA GLN A 292 20.75 -166.33 -112.92
C GLN A 292 20.94 -167.79 -112.49
N ASP A 293 21.59 -168.07 -111.35
CA ASP A 293 21.69 -169.45 -110.83
C ASP A 293 20.48 -169.86 -109.97
N ILE A 294 19.92 -168.95 -109.15
CA ILE A 294 18.72 -169.25 -108.33
C ILE A 294 17.53 -169.68 -109.23
N ARG A 295 17.45 -169.21 -110.48
CA ARG A 295 16.42 -169.67 -111.43
C ARG A 295 16.58 -171.12 -111.88
N LYS A 296 17.79 -171.70 -111.85
CA LYS A 296 18.00 -173.14 -112.09
C LYS A 296 17.57 -173.95 -110.87
N GLU A 297 18.08 -173.57 -109.69
CA GLU A 297 17.78 -174.25 -108.43
C GLU A 297 16.29 -174.20 -108.07
N LEU A 298 15.59 -173.10 -108.38
CA LEU A 298 14.16 -172.95 -108.05
C LEU A 298 13.27 -173.95 -108.80
N GLU A 299 13.57 -174.29 -110.07
CA GLU A 299 12.80 -175.33 -110.78
C GLU A 299 13.11 -176.73 -110.26
N GLU A 300 14.37 -177.02 -109.89
CA GLU A 300 14.71 -178.26 -109.17
C GLU A 300 14.03 -178.35 -107.80
N PHE A 301 13.87 -177.23 -107.09
CA PHE A 301 13.24 -177.19 -105.76
C PHE A 301 11.72 -177.17 -105.80
N LYS A 302 11.08 -176.58 -106.82
CA LYS A 302 9.62 -176.72 -107.07
C LYS A 302 9.22 -178.19 -107.20
N LEU A 303 10.05 -178.99 -107.87
CA LEU A 303 9.87 -180.44 -108.02
C LEU A 303 9.92 -181.19 -106.68
N ARG A 304 10.54 -180.60 -105.64
CA ARG A 304 10.63 -181.13 -104.28
C ARG A 304 9.52 -180.62 -103.36
N TYR A 305 9.26 -179.31 -103.32
CA TYR A 305 8.28 -178.70 -102.39
C TYR A 305 6.85 -179.21 -102.61
N LYS A 306 6.49 -179.61 -103.84
CA LYS A 306 5.21 -180.26 -104.15
C LYS A 306 4.96 -181.58 -103.40
N LYS A 307 5.98 -182.14 -102.71
CA LYS A 307 5.87 -183.33 -101.84
C LYS A 307 5.66 -183.02 -100.34
N LEU A 308 5.49 -181.75 -99.92
CA LEU A 308 5.58 -181.36 -98.49
C LEU A 308 4.48 -180.43 -97.92
N LYS A 309 3.70 -179.69 -98.73
CA LYS A 309 2.92 -178.51 -98.27
C LYS A 309 1.62 -178.80 -97.45
N GLU A 310 1.66 -179.20 -96.18
CA GLU A 310 0.38 -179.52 -95.48
C GLU A 310 0.13 -178.83 -93.82
N GLU A 311 0.25 -177.40 -93.09
CA GLU A 311 0.10 -176.43 -91.51
C GLU A 311 0.12 -174.61 -90.80
N HIS A 312 -0.22 -173.78 -89.48
CA HIS A 312 0.15 -172.27 -88.47
C HIS A 312 -0.63 -170.87 -87.36
N ASP A 313 -0.23 -169.81 -86.22
CA ASP A 313 -0.85 -168.39 -85.19
C ASP A 313 -0.30 -167.09 -83.83
N SER A 314 -0.84 -165.83 -83.03
CA SER A 314 -0.46 -164.64 -81.64
C SER A 314 -0.98 -162.96 -80.81
N PHE A 315 -0.84 -162.13 -79.46
CA PHE A 315 -1.05 -160.45 -78.68
C PHE A 315 -1.01 -159.50 -76.98
N CYS A 316 -0.99 -158.02 -76.38
CA CYS A 316 -1.20 -157.03 -74.82
C CYS A 316 -0.92 -155.27 -74.03
N GLY A 317 -1.34 -154.39 -72.75
CA GLY A 317 -0.91 -152.89 -71.74
C GLY A 317 -1.62 -151.55 -70.53
N LEU A 318 -1.15 -150.47 -69.43
CA LEU A 318 -1.75 -149.06 -68.36
C LEU A 318 -1.25 -147.89 -66.87
N ALA A 319 -1.61 -146.47 -66.21
CA ALA A 319 -1.61 -145.47 -64.65
C ALA A 319 -1.30 -143.71 -63.83
N ASP A 320 -1.74 -142.88 -62.53
CA ASP A 320 -1.38 -141.62 -61.21
C ASP A 320 -1.58 -139.76 -60.61
N ARG A 321 -1.56 -138.58 -59.49
CA ARG A 321 -1.26 -137.60 -57.91
C ARG A 321 -1.70 -135.89 -57.06
N MET A 322 -1.47 -135.06 -55.71
CA MET A 322 -1.75 -133.40 -54.89
C MET A 322 -1.48 -132.41 -53.21
N ILE A 323 -1.60 -130.94 -52.59
CA ILE A 323 -1.62 -129.95 -50.99
C ILE A 323 -1.44 -128.14 -50.26
N GLY A 324 -1.51 -127.34 -48.86
CA GLY A 324 -1.32 -125.66 -48.05
C GLY A 324 -1.55 -124.66 -46.37
N GLU A 325 -1.25 -123.23 -45.69
CA GLU A 325 -1.46 -122.20 -44.14
C GLU A 325 -1.23 -120.40 -43.37
N LYS A 326 -1.28 -119.60 -41.97
CA LYS A 326 -1.37 -117.93 -41.13
C LYS A 326 -0.83 -116.86 -39.58
N ASP A 327 -1.23 -115.52 -38.78
CA ASP A 327 -0.66 -114.22 -37.56
C ASP A 327 -1.24 -112.80 -36.33
N LYS A 328 -0.67 -111.74 -35.25
CA LYS A 328 -1.11 -110.27 -34.17
C LYS A 328 -0.49 -109.10 -32.72
N GLU A 329 -0.82 -107.68 -32.03
CA GLU A 329 -0.80 -106.58 -30.52
C GLU A 329 -0.19 -104.93 -29.63
N ILE A 330 -0.56 -103.91 -28.44
CA ILE A 330 -0.01 -102.38 -27.51
C ILE A 330 -0.52 -101.10 -26.11
N SER A 331 0.08 -99.98 -25.11
CA SER A 331 -0.31 -98.46 -24.08
C SER A 331 0.22 -97.40 -22.52
N LYS A 332 0.08 -95.92 -21.87
CA LYS A 332 0.26 -94.89 -20.30
C LYS A 332 0.37 -93.07 -19.63
N LEU A 333 0.28 -92.22 -18.26
CA LEU A 333 0.49 -90.53 -17.50
C LEU A 333 0.58 -89.57 -15.79
N VAL A 334 0.74 -88.10 -15.18
CA VAL A 334 0.51 -86.98 -13.68
C VAL A 334 1.22 -85.42 -12.72
N ASP A 335 0.79 -84.33 -11.62
CA ASP A 335 1.27 -83.16 -10.30
C ASP A 335 1.38 -81.50 -9.54
N ASP A 336 2.08 -80.27 -9.76
CA ASP A 336 2.64 -79.18 -8.69
C ASP A 336 2.37 -77.56 -8.46
N ASN A 337 2.10 -77.02 -7.21
CA ASN A 337 2.43 -75.60 -6.69
C ASN A 337 2.77 -75.58 -5.16
N LYS A 338 3.78 -76.37 -4.78
CA LYS A 338 4.36 -76.36 -3.44
C LYS A 338 5.85 -76.07 -3.56
N ASN A 339 6.28 -74.88 -3.15
CA ASN A 339 7.38 -74.69 -2.19
C ASN A 339 7.56 -73.21 -1.84
N LEU A 340 6.65 -72.71 -1.01
CA LEU A 340 7.00 -71.70 -0.01
C LEU A 340 8.22 -72.21 0.79
N ARG A 341 9.26 -71.37 0.88
CA ARG A 341 10.36 -71.43 1.87
C ARG A 341 11.31 -72.64 1.79
N SER A 342 12.59 -72.33 1.56
CA SER A 342 13.79 -72.74 2.35
C SER A 342 15.02 -72.68 1.43
N SER A 343 16.15 -72.05 1.73
CA SER A 343 16.64 -71.33 2.94
C SER A 343 17.32 -70.02 2.47
N LEU A 344 17.43 -68.91 3.22
CA LEU A 344 17.79 -68.66 4.63
C LEU A 344 19.31 -68.79 4.89
N GLU A 345 20.05 -67.70 4.67
CA GLU A 345 21.41 -67.34 5.16
C GLU A 345 21.77 -65.96 4.56
N SER A 346 22.53 -65.02 5.16
CA SER A 346 23.00 -64.76 6.54
C SER A 346 23.25 -63.23 6.72
N ARG A 347 23.67 -62.69 7.89
CA ARG A 347 23.51 -61.24 8.27
C ARG A 347 24.82 -60.44 8.54
N PRO A 348 25.05 -59.29 7.83
CA PRO A 348 26.00 -58.21 8.20
C PRO A 348 25.42 -57.13 9.13
N GLN A 349 26.24 -56.19 9.63
CA GLN A 349 25.81 -55.04 10.46
C GLN A 349 26.87 -53.90 10.60
N ASP A 350 26.50 -52.82 11.31
CA ASP A 350 27.31 -51.73 11.94
C ASP A 350 28.05 -50.71 11.01
N ASN A 351 28.25 -49.41 11.34
CA ASN A 351 27.72 -48.50 12.39
C ASN A 351 28.02 -46.98 12.09
N GLN A 352 27.08 -46.05 12.39
CA GLN A 352 27.24 -44.60 12.74
C GLN A 352 28.09 -43.63 11.84
N ASN A 353 28.18 -42.28 11.96
CA ASN A 353 27.53 -41.24 12.80
C ASN A 353 27.43 -39.83 12.10
N GLU A 354 26.98 -38.78 12.82
CA GLU A 354 26.44 -37.48 12.34
C GLU A 354 27.33 -36.19 12.47
N ASN A 355 26.80 -35.05 11.95
CA ASN A 355 26.84 -33.63 12.46
C ASN A 355 28.00 -32.59 12.22
N ASN A 356 27.75 -31.63 11.30
CA ASN A 356 27.49 -30.17 11.47
C ASN A 356 28.38 -29.14 12.27
N ILE A 357 28.85 -28.10 11.54
CA ILE A 357 28.60 -26.62 11.69
C ILE A 357 29.31 -25.71 12.78
N THR A 358 30.24 -24.84 12.30
CA THR A 358 30.36 -23.35 12.43
C THR A 358 30.67 -22.55 13.74
N ALA A 359 31.95 -22.11 13.86
CA ALA A 359 32.51 -20.72 14.01
C ALA A 359 32.24 -19.70 15.17
N MET A 360 33.22 -18.76 15.33
CA MET A 360 33.21 -17.41 15.98
C MET A 360 33.11 -17.31 17.53
N LYS A 361 33.65 -16.29 18.26
CA LYS A 361 34.81 -15.36 18.07
C LYS A 361 35.16 -14.58 19.38
N LYS A 362 36.46 -14.39 19.65
CA LYS A 362 37.14 -13.23 20.31
C LYS A 362 36.77 -12.69 21.74
N GLN A 363 37.86 -12.40 22.45
CA GLN A 363 38.22 -11.16 23.21
C GLN A 363 38.18 -11.11 24.75
N ASP A 364 38.98 -10.16 25.26
CA ASP A 364 39.74 -10.24 26.51
C ASP A 364 39.36 -9.17 27.57
N ALA A 365 39.96 -9.33 28.76
CA ALA A 365 39.91 -8.49 29.97
C ALA A 365 40.81 -7.21 29.82
N PRO A 366 41.24 -6.46 30.88
CA PRO A 366 40.91 -6.51 32.32
C PRO A 366 40.68 -5.12 33.01
N ASN A 367 40.56 -5.13 34.34
CA ASN A 367 40.60 -3.94 35.23
C ASN A 367 42.02 -3.34 35.36
N LEU A 368 42.12 -2.09 35.88
CA LEU A 368 43.31 -1.61 36.60
C LEU A 368 42.97 -0.47 37.58
N SER A 369 43.81 -0.25 38.60
CA SER A 369 43.48 0.59 39.77
C SER A 369 44.59 1.59 40.15
N ALA A 370 44.56 2.80 39.58
CA ALA A 370 45.46 3.91 39.94
C ALA A 370 44.98 4.77 41.13
N SER A 371 43.78 4.47 41.65
CA SER A 371 42.88 5.48 42.20
C SER A 371 43.31 6.16 43.51
N ALA A 372 44.02 5.49 44.42
CA ALA A 372 44.18 5.98 45.80
C ALA A 372 45.02 7.26 45.94
N ALA A 373 46.07 7.44 45.13
CA ALA A 373 46.90 8.65 45.15
C ALA A 373 46.24 9.80 44.38
N GLU A 374 45.56 9.49 43.27
CA GLU A 374 44.76 10.44 42.52
C GLU A 374 43.63 11.01 43.39
N GLN A 375 42.91 10.17 44.14
CA GLN A 375 41.77 10.55 44.99
C GLN A 375 42.04 11.76 45.90
N GLN A 376 43.24 11.90 46.46
CA GLN A 376 43.55 12.99 47.39
C GLN A 376 43.89 14.31 46.69
N ILE A 377 44.56 14.25 45.53
CA ILE A 377 44.76 15.42 44.66
C ILE A 377 43.42 15.84 44.03
N LEU A 378 42.66 14.85 43.53
CA LEU A 378 41.29 15.00 43.05
C LEU A 378 40.39 15.62 44.10
N LEU A 379 40.49 15.31 45.39
CA LEU A 379 39.59 15.89 46.40
C LEU A 379 39.77 17.41 46.54
N LEU A 380 41.02 17.90 46.52
CA LEU A 380 41.31 19.34 46.59
C LEU A 380 41.01 20.04 45.26
N ALA A 381 41.42 19.45 44.14
CA ALA A 381 41.08 19.94 42.81
C ALA A 381 39.56 19.96 42.58
N ARG A 382 38.82 18.99 43.12
CA ARG A 382 37.35 18.92 43.10
C ARG A 382 36.71 20.02 43.93
N GLN A 383 37.25 20.38 45.10
CA GLN A 383 36.71 21.52 45.86
C GLN A 383 37.01 22.88 45.22
N GLN A 384 38.14 23.01 44.52
CA GLN A 384 38.43 24.18 43.68
C GLN A 384 37.43 24.23 42.52
N ALA A 385 37.39 23.15 41.73
CA ALA A 385 36.51 23.00 40.59
C ALA A 385 35.03 23.17 40.96
N GLN A 386 34.54 22.63 42.08
CA GLN A 386 33.14 22.75 42.50
C GLN A 386 32.71 24.21 42.67
N ARG A 387 33.55 25.10 43.22
CA ARG A 387 33.19 26.53 43.37
C ARG A 387 33.23 27.27 42.03
N GLU A 388 34.24 26.98 41.21
CA GLU A 388 34.35 27.53 39.86
C GLU A 388 33.25 26.99 38.93
N GLU A 389 32.80 25.76 39.17
CA GLU A 389 31.71 25.08 38.48
C GLU A 389 30.34 25.61 38.95
N GLU A 390 30.11 25.83 40.26
CA GLU A 390 28.89 26.50 40.75
C GLU A 390 28.74 27.91 40.15
N LEU A 391 29.84 28.67 40.07
CA LEU A 391 29.88 29.97 39.40
C LEU A 391 29.66 29.85 37.89
N ALA A 392 30.28 28.89 37.22
CA ALA A 392 30.10 28.66 35.79
C ALA A 392 28.70 28.09 35.46
N GLN A 393 28.10 27.27 36.32
CA GLN A 393 26.72 26.78 36.22
C GLN A 393 25.74 27.94 36.38
N SER A 394 25.96 28.83 37.37
CA SER A 394 25.18 30.06 37.53
C SER A 394 25.27 30.96 36.29
N GLN A 395 26.48 31.21 35.77
CA GLN A 395 26.68 32.02 34.56
C GLN A 395 26.07 31.37 33.31
N ARG A 396 26.24 30.05 33.13
CA ARG A 396 25.57 29.30 32.03
C ARG A 396 24.06 29.32 32.16
N HIS A 397 23.50 29.26 33.37
CA HIS A 397 22.06 29.32 33.59
C HIS A 397 21.51 30.71 33.28
N ILE A 398 22.22 31.78 33.67
CA ILE A 398 21.87 33.16 33.30
C ILE A 398 21.90 33.35 31.78
N LEU A 399 22.94 32.85 31.09
CA LEU A 399 23.03 32.91 29.63
C LEU A 399 21.94 32.07 28.95
N ALA A 400 21.68 30.86 29.42
CA ALA A 400 20.61 30.01 28.89
C ALA A 400 19.22 30.63 29.08
N LEU A 401 18.95 31.27 30.23
CA LEU A 401 17.71 32.03 30.46
C LEU A 401 17.62 33.27 29.56
N GLN A 402 18.74 33.91 29.22
CA GLN A 402 18.75 35.03 28.26
C GLN A 402 18.49 34.55 26.82
N GLU A 403 19.11 33.44 26.42
CA GLU A 403 18.88 32.80 25.12
C GLU A 403 17.42 32.30 25.00
N GLU A 404 16.86 31.72 26.07
CA GLU A 404 15.45 31.31 26.17
C GLU A 404 14.49 32.51 26.11
N ILE A 405 14.78 33.62 26.80
CA ILE A 405 13.96 34.84 26.72
C ILE A 405 13.99 35.41 25.30
N GLU A 406 15.15 35.48 24.64
CA GLU A 406 15.21 35.92 23.26
C GLU A 406 14.49 34.96 22.30
N GLU A 407 14.57 33.64 22.52
CA GLU A 407 13.84 32.65 21.72
C GLU A 407 12.33 32.76 21.90
N LEU A 408 11.84 32.92 23.13
CA LEU A 408 10.44 33.22 23.45
C LEU A 408 9.99 34.55 22.85
N GLU A 409 10.85 35.58 22.78
CA GLU A 409 10.54 36.82 22.06
C GLU A 409 10.45 36.61 20.54
N ARG A 410 11.39 35.87 19.95
CA ARG A 410 11.38 35.53 18.50
C ARG A 410 10.12 34.72 18.15
N GLU A 411 9.77 33.74 18.99
CA GLU A 411 8.53 32.97 18.91
C GLU A 411 7.30 33.85 19.05
N ASN A 412 7.23 34.75 20.03
CA ASN A 412 6.07 35.61 20.25
C ASN A 412 5.84 36.56 19.06
N ARG A 413 6.92 37.11 18.49
CA ARG A 413 6.88 37.89 17.23
C ARG A 413 6.36 37.05 16.06
N LEU A 414 6.81 35.80 15.91
CA LEU A 414 6.34 34.88 14.87
C LEU A 414 4.87 34.47 15.06
N ARG A 415 4.47 34.10 16.29
CA ARG A 415 3.08 33.78 16.67
C ARG A 415 2.16 34.97 16.40
N SER A 416 2.60 36.21 16.67
CA SER A 416 1.86 37.43 16.34
C SER A 416 1.70 37.64 14.83
N GLN A 417 2.72 37.33 14.02
CA GLN A 417 2.63 37.37 12.56
C GLN A 417 1.69 36.29 12.00
N GLN A 418 1.77 35.07 12.54
CA GLN A 418 0.86 33.97 12.20
C GLN A 418 -0.58 34.29 12.58
N GLU A 419 -0.81 34.87 13.76
CA GLU A 419 -2.15 35.31 14.19
C GLU A 419 -2.70 36.42 13.27
N ALA A 420 -1.86 37.38 12.85
CA ALA A 420 -2.26 38.41 11.90
C ALA A 420 -2.61 37.83 10.51
N MET A 421 -1.83 36.85 10.03
CA MET A 421 -2.08 36.09 8.79
C MET A 421 -3.39 35.30 8.89
N LEU A 422 -3.54 34.46 9.92
CA LEU A 422 -4.76 33.66 10.15
C LEU A 422 -6.00 34.54 10.33
N LYS A 423 -5.89 35.70 11.00
CA LYS A 423 -6.99 36.69 11.06
C LYS A 423 -7.29 37.27 9.68
N ALA A 424 -6.31 37.46 8.79
CA ALA A 424 -6.55 37.93 7.42
C ALA A 424 -7.20 36.84 6.54
N GLU A 425 -6.75 35.60 6.66
CA GLU A 425 -7.31 34.43 5.96
C GLU A 425 -8.72 34.09 6.43
N LEU A 426 -8.97 34.04 7.74
CA LEU A 426 -10.31 33.83 8.30
C LEU A 426 -11.28 34.90 7.83
N ARG A 427 -10.87 36.19 7.84
CA ARG A 427 -11.67 37.27 7.25
C ARG A 427 -11.83 37.13 5.73
N ASN A 428 -10.95 36.40 5.03
CA ASN A 428 -11.12 36.12 3.60
C ASN A 428 -12.11 34.97 3.35
N VAL A 429 -12.00 33.88 4.12
CA VAL A 429 -12.93 32.73 4.09
C VAL A 429 -14.35 33.16 4.47
N GLU A 430 -14.49 34.06 5.46
CA GLU A 430 -15.77 34.71 5.76
C GLU A 430 -16.34 35.47 4.56
N ARG A 431 -15.51 36.21 3.80
CA ARG A 431 -15.97 36.93 2.60
C ARG A 431 -16.38 35.96 1.50
N THR A 432 -15.63 34.88 1.26
CA THR A 432 -15.99 33.89 0.21
C THR A 432 -17.26 33.13 0.56
N GLN A 433 -17.40 32.65 1.81
CA GLN A 433 -18.62 32.00 2.27
C GLN A 433 -19.86 32.92 2.17
N LYS A 434 -19.71 34.20 2.55
CA LYS A 434 -20.78 35.20 2.41
C LYS A 434 -21.11 35.52 0.95
N ARG A 435 -20.11 35.49 0.03
CA ARG A 435 -20.31 35.63 -1.43
C ARG A 435 -21.03 34.41 -2.04
N GLU A 436 -20.73 33.21 -1.59
CA GLU A 436 -21.40 31.96 -2.02
C GLU A 436 -22.89 31.94 -1.61
N GLY A 437 -23.24 32.57 -0.49
CA GLY A 437 -24.62 32.74 -0.03
C GLY A 437 -25.45 33.82 -0.75
N VAL A 438 -24.89 34.54 -1.73
CA VAL A 438 -25.62 35.59 -2.47
C VAL A 438 -26.41 34.99 -3.62
N ASP A 439 -27.71 35.33 -3.71
CA ASP A 439 -28.48 35.12 -4.93
C ASP A 439 -27.93 35.98 -6.07
N MET A 440 -27.31 35.30 -7.05
CA MET A 440 -26.79 35.91 -8.27
C MET A 440 -27.90 36.58 -9.11
N THR A 441 -29.16 36.18 -8.95
CA THR A 441 -30.31 36.81 -9.61
C THR A 441 -30.57 38.20 -9.04
N TYR A 442 -30.61 38.34 -7.70
CA TYR A 442 -30.69 39.62 -7.02
C TYR A 442 -29.48 40.51 -7.33
N LEU A 443 -28.25 39.98 -7.24
CA LEU A 443 -27.04 40.74 -7.60
C LEU A 443 -27.07 41.22 -9.05
N LYS A 444 -27.47 40.36 -10.01
CA LYS A 444 -27.67 40.74 -11.41
C LYS A 444 -28.67 41.89 -11.54
N ASN A 445 -29.78 41.85 -10.83
CA ASN A 445 -30.81 42.90 -10.88
C ASN A 445 -30.33 44.22 -10.25
N VAL A 446 -29.50 44.18 -9.21
CA VAL A 446 -28.85 45.36 -8.62
C VAL A 446 -27.82 45.96 -9.57
N ILE A 447 -27.01 45.14 -10.24
CA ILE A 447 -26.06 45.59 -11.27
C ILE A 447 -26.79 46.13 -12.52
N LEU A 448 -27.90 45.50 -12.93
CA LEU A 448 -28.73 46.00 -14.04
C LEU A 448 -29.24 47.42 -13.72
N LYS A 449 -29.82 47.63 -12.54
CA LYS A 449 -30.24 48.95 -12.07
C LYS A 449 -29.09 49.96 -12.02
N LEU A 450 -27.91 49.55 -11.55
CA LEU A 450 -26.73 50.42 -11.56
C LEU A 450 -26.37 50.92 -12.97
N LEU A 451 -26.52 50.06 -13.98
CA LEU A 451 -26.27 50.40 -15.39
C LEU A 451 -27.43 51.18 -16.04
N GLU A 452 -28.67 51.01 -15.56
CA GLU A 452 -29.87 51.69 -16.06
C GLU A 452 -30.06 53.10 -15.45
N THR A 453 -29.85 53.28 -14.14
CA THR A 453 -30.10 54.54 -13.43
C THR A 453 -28.84 55.35 -13.13
N GLY A 454 -27.67 54.70 -13.09
CA GLY A 454 -26.41 55.36 -12.72
C GLY A 454 -26.29 55.73 -11.23
N GLU A 455 -27.18 55.23 -10.36
CA GLU A 455 -27.26 55.60 -8.93
C GLU A 455 -26.15 54.94 -8.07
N VAL A 456 -24.88 55.21 -8.43
CA VAL A 456 -23.71 54.60 -7.78
C VAL A 456 -23.69 54.84 -6.27
N GLU A 457 -24.05 56.02 -5.79
CA GLU A 457 -24.04 56.33 -4.35
C GLU A 457 -25.04 55.50 -3.53
N ALA A 458 -26.19 55.14 -4.11
CA ALA A 458 -27.22 54.35 -3.44
C ALA A 458 -27.00 52.83 -3.58
N LEU A 459 -26.49 52.39 -4.74
CA LEU A 459 -26.35 50.97 -5.07
C LEU A 459 -24.97 50.40 -4.74
N LEU A 460 -23.89 51.21 -4.71
CA LEU A 460 -22.55 50.74 -4.31
C LEU A 460 -22.51 50.18 -2.88
N PRO A 461 -23.18 50.74 -1.85
CA PRO A 461 -23.26 50.13 -0.52
C PRO A 461 -23.91 48.74 -0.55
N VAL A 462 -24.95 48.54 -1.37
CA VAL A 462 -25.62 47.24 -1.54
C VAL A 462 -24.69 46.24 -2.23
N ILE A 463 -24.01 46.65 -3.30
CA ILE A 463 -23.04 45.80 -4.01
C ILE A 463 -21.85 45.46 -3.12
N ALA A 464 -21.33 46.42 -2.35
CA ALA A 464 -20.24 46.20 -1.40
C ALA A 464 -20.64 45.24 -0.26
N MET A 465 -21.90 45.27 0.18
CA MET A 465 -22.44 44.33 1.16
C MET A 465 -22.59 42.91 0.58
N LEU A 466 -23.15 42.78 -0.64
CA LEU A 466 -23.31 41.48 -1.30
C LEU A 466 -21.95 40.86 -1.64
N LEU A 467 -21.09 41.60 -2.33
CA LEU A 467 -19.76 41.14 -2.74
C LEU A 467 -18.71 41.23 -1.62
N GLN A 468 -19.10 41.63 -0.41
CA GLN A 468 -18.22 41.72 0.76
C GLN A 468 -16.89 42.43 0.44
N PHE A 469 -16.99 43.67 -0.02
CA PHE A 469 -15.83 44.51 -0.32
C PHE A 469 -15.09 44.90 0.98
N SER A 470 -13.77 45.01 0.90
CA SER A 470 -12.97 45.64 1.95
C SER A 470 -13.25 47.16 2.01
N PRO A 471 -12.95 47.84 3.14
CA PRO A 471 -13.05 49.30 3.21
C PRO A 471 -12.23 50.01 2.13
N GLU A 472 -11.08 49.44 1.76
CA GLU A 472 -10.20 49.94 0.70
C GLU A 472 -10.83 49.78 -0.69
N GLU A 473 -11.50 48.66 -0.96
CA GLU A 473 -12.23 48.41 -2.21
C GLU A 473 -13.42 49.36 -2.37
N VAL A 474 -14.19 49.59 -1.29
CA VAL A 474 -15.30 50.58 -1.30
C VAL A 474 -14.78 51.99 -1.56
N LEU A 475 -13.73 52.42 -0.86
CA LEU A 475 -13.11 53.74 -1.07
C LEU A 475 -12.58 53.88 -2.51
N LYS A 476 -11.94 52.84 -3.05
CA LYS A 476 -11.44 52.83 -4.43
C LYS A 476 -12.57 52.95 -5.47
N CYS A 477 -13.71 52.30 -5.25
CA CYS A 477 -14.89 52.47 -6.10
C CYS A 477 -15.50 53.88 -6.01
N GLN A 478 -15.61 54.44 -4.80
CA GLN A 478 -16.10 55.81 -4.60
C GLN A 478 -15.19 56.86 -5.25
N GLN A 479 -13.87 56.72 -5.08
CA GLN A 479 -12.86 57.57 -5.72
C GLN A 479 -12.93 57.47 -7.25
N ALA A 480 -12.95 56.25 -7.81
CA ALA A 480 -13.03 56.04 -9.25
C ALA A 480 -14.30 56.66 -9.87
N TYR A 481 -15.43 56.65 -9.15
CA TYR A 481 -16.65 57.33 -9.58
C TYR A 481 -16.53 58.86 -9.50
N ARG A 482 -16.04 59.42 -8.38
CA ARG A 482 -15.82 60.86 -8.21
C ARG A 482 -14.90 61.43 -9.31
N THR A 483 -13.78 60.77 -9.58
CA THR A 483 -12.83 61.16 -10.65
C THR A 483 -13.45 61.10 -12.06
N TYR A 484 -14.57 60.40 -12.26
CA TYR A 484 -15.29 60.36 -13.54
C TYR A 484 -16.44 61.39 -13.63
N GLY A 485 -16.98 61.84 -12.49
CA GLY A 485 -18.04 62.86 -12.43
C GLY A 485 -17.55 64.30 -12.66
N ASP A 486 -16.27 64.59 -12.44
CA ASP A 486 -15.69 65.94 -12.53
C ASP A 486 -15.29 66.40 -13.96
N VAL A 487 -15.75 65.71 -15.01
CA VAL A 487 -15.55 66.17 -16.40
C VAL A 487 -16.73 67.07 -16.81
N PRO A 488 -16.52 68.38 -17.03
CA PRO A 488 -17.63 69.30 -17.28
C PRO A 488 -18.24 69.13 -18.68
N PRO A 489 -19.56 69.31 -18.84
CA PRO A 489 -20.22 69.25 -20.15
C PRO A 489 -19.84 70.47 -21.00
N SER A 490 -19.19 70.23 -22.14
CA SER A 490 -18.96 71.28 -23.16
C SER A 490 -20.21 71.42 -24.05
N PRO A 491 -20.72 72.63 -24.32
CA PRO A 491 -22.07 72.80 -24.87
C PRO A 491 -22.12 72.72 -26.41
N ALA A 492 -22.62 71.62 -26.95
CA ALA A 492 -23.06 71.53 -28.34
C ALA A 492 -24.12 70.43 -28.57
N SER A 493 -25.07 70.72 -29.49
CA SER A 493 -26.02 69.81 -30.14
C SER A 493 -26.92 68.92 -29.26
N ASP A 494 -28.21 69.28 -29.18
CA ASP A 494 -29.28 68.35 -28.88
C ASP A 494 -29.33 67.18 -29.88
N THR A 495 -29.39 65.94 -29.38
CA THR A 495 -30.15 64.86 -30.02
C THR A 495 -30.43 63.74 -29.02
N SER A 496 -31.52 62.99 -29.22
CA SER A 496 -32.09 62.13 -28.19
C SER A 496 -31.21 60.93 -27.80
N GLY A 497 -31.07 60.69 -26.49
CA GLY A 497 -30.99 59.35 -25.91
C GLY A 497 -29.85 58.45 -26.36
N SER A 498 -28.60 58.83 -26.11
CA SER A 498 -27.46 57.90 -26.16
C SER A 498 -26.99 57.55 -24.75
N THR A 499 -27.16 56.28 -24.37
CA THR A 499 -26.63 55.71 -23.12
C THR A 499 -25.11 55.86 -23.07
N LEU A 500 -24.56 56.52 -22.04
CA LEU A 500 -23.11 56.64 -21.82
C LEU A 500 -22.52 55.28 -21.41
N SER A 501 -22.23 54.46 -22.41
CA SER A 501 -21.80 53.08 -22.23
C SER A 501 -20.45 52.97 -21.53
N LEU A 502 -20.45 52.33 -20.37
CA LEU A 502 -19.24 51.97 -19.60
C LEU A 502 -18.29 51.02 -20.37
N PHE A 503 -18.73 50.44 -21.49
CA PHE A 503 -17.97 49.45 -22.25
C PHE A 503 -16.91 50.04 -23.22
N SER A 504 -16.87 51.35 -23.45
CA SER A 504 -15.85 52.02 -24.30
C SER A 504 -14.40 51.93 -23.77
N ARG A 505 -14.15 51.17 -22.70
CA ARG A 505 -12.82 50.86 -22.14
C ARG A 505 -12.28 49.47 -22.53
N PHE A 506 -13.08 48.58 -23.11
CA PHE A 506 -12.63 47.24 -23.50
C PHE A 506 -12.07 47.20 -24.92
N SER A 507 -10.92 47.86 -25.13
CA SER A 507 -10.05 47.55 -26.27
C SER A 507 -9.43 46.18 -26.07
N PHE A 508 -9.99 45.14 -26.71
CA PHE A 508 -9.32 43.85 -26.82
C PHE A 508 -8.07 43.97 -27.69
N SER A 509 -6.95 43.47 -27.17
CA SER A 509 -5.65 43.29 -27.83
C SER A 509 -5.00 42.00 -27.35
#